data_AF-A0A7Z8LAS7-F1
#
_entry.id   AF-A0A7Z8LAS7-F1
#
_cell.length_a   1.000
_cell.length_b   1.000
_cell.length_c   1.000
_cell.angle_alpha   90.00
_cell.angle_beta   90.00
_cell.angle_gamma   90.00
#
_symmetry.space_group_name_H-M   'P 1'
#
loop_
_entity.id
_entity.type
_entity.pdbx_description
1 polymer ?
#
loop_
_entity_poly.entity_id
_entity_poly.type
_entity_poly.pdbx_seq_one_letter_code
_entity_poly.pdbx_strand_id
1 'polypeptide(L)'
;MTLPPFLRAAMGPLRIMMQDRLAVIGMCVLGVIIAMALFAPLLSTHDPRHINEIEDGSVLSRGAAGWELQESLGPLALNDAVHQDGISLIVGRGGMGWSREGAGAWSALDLPTGADLHAVALSPEGRAIAVGDGGVILLQDGANWQPVPAPEVNLRGVVWLDADSALMVGTNEDILLLDASSGELSAIDSPVGRDFPLQSVALDVDGTALIVGERGLAIRYDPEDGTAALEQLGSSRDLNHIHIDASGAALVVGERGTLLRRESADSAWSADPAPDTRALRAGWIGDDGSALAAGRNGLIMEWDGSEWAIAQTESERHLRALLVVGDEMLALGSDRFVTRLAPPSREHWFGTDHLGRDLFSQNVHGSQIALLVGFLGATLVVLIGTNVGLIAGYYRGRTETILMRTVDVMYGIPFEPFALILVLLFQPSLTIVILAVSLLTWRTVARLIRSQVLSLRERPFVKAARVAGASDLRIMYLHIFPNVLPLVFLELAIIVGVSIIAEATLSFLGLGPPQAISWGGILHDARLSGAWRTAWWWNLPPGIFIMTTVLSVFFISRSLEVVANPRLRARQ
;
A
#
# COMPACT_ATOMS: atom_id res chain seq x y z
N MET A 1 -18.77 33.90 -39.15
CA MET A 1 -19.29 34.18 -37.79
C MET A 1 -18.30 35.09 -37.06
N THR A 2 -18.71 36.29 -36.67
CA THR A 2 -17.87 37.20 -35.91
C THR A 2 -17.85 36.77 -34.44
N LEU A 3 -16.67 36.49 -33.90
CA LEU A 3 -16.50 36.11 -32.50
C LEU A 3 -17.13 37.17 -31.56
N PRO A 4 -17.77 36.77 -30.46
CA PRO A 4 -18.29 37.67 -29.43
C PRO A 4 -17.23 38.69 -28.95
N PRO A 5 -17.61 39.91 -28.53
CA PRO A 5 -16.67 40.97 -28.17
C PRO A 5 -15.67 40.59 -27.07
N PHE A 6 -16.11 39.78 -26.09
CA PHE A 6 -15.24 39.30 -25.01
C PHE A 6 -14.18 38.30 -25.51
N LEU A 7 -14.53 37.42 -26.45
CA LEU A 7 -13.58 36.49 -27.09
C LEU A 7 -12.54 37.24 -27.91
N ARG A 8 -12.93 38.32 -28.60
CA ARG A 8 -11.99 39.20 -29.31
C ARG A 8 -11.03 39.92 -28.37
N ALA A 9 -11.51 40.37 -27.21
CA ALA A 9 -10.66 40.99 -26.19
C ALA A 9 -9.64 39.98 -25.59
N ALA A 10 -10.01 38.71 -25.49
CA ALA A 10 -9.14 37.64 -24.97
C ALA A 10 -8.06 37.16 -25.98
N MET A 11 -8.31 37.27 -27.29
CA MET A 11 -7.34 36.83 -28.31
C MET A 11 -6.04 37.65 -28.34
N GLY A 12 -6.09 38.93 -27.96
CA GLY A 12 -4.92 39.81 -27.92
C GLY A 12 -3.85 39.34 -26.92
N PRO A 13 -4.18 39.21 -25.62
CA PRO A 13 -3.29 38.65 -24.60
C PRO A 13 -2.79 37.25 -24.96
N LEU A 14 -3.69 36.37 -25.44
CA LEU A 14 -3.34 34.99 -25.80
C LEU A 14 -2.28 34.94 -26.91
N ARG A 15 -2.40 35.77 -27.95
CA ARG A 15 -1.42 35.84 -29.04
C ARG A 15 -0.03 36.26 -28.55
N ILE A 16 0.04 37.17 -27.58
CA ILE A 16 1.31 37.62 -27.00
C ILE A 16 1.94 36.50 -26.17
N MET A 17 1.12 35.78 -25.38
CA MET A 17 1.60 34.62 -24.64
C MET A 17 2.13 33.51 -25.55
N MET A 18 1.50 33.27 -26.71
CA MET A 18 2.00 32.30 -27.69
C MET A 18 3.33 32.70 -28.34
N GLN A 19 3.77 33.95 -28.22
CA GLN A 19 5.08 34.40 -28.71
C GLN A 19 6.19 34.24 -27.67
N ASP A 20 5.84 34.12 -26.38
CA ASP A 20 6.78 33.89 -25.29
C ASP A 20 6.98 32.38 -25.07
N ARG A 21 8.22 31.90 -25.31
CA ARG A 21 8.57 30.48 -25.18
C ARG A 21 8.32 29.95 -23.77
N LEU A 22 8.59 30.74 -22.73
CA LEU A 22 8.40 30.31 -21.35
C LEU A 22 6.92 30.17 -21.04
N ALA A 23 6.09 31.10 -21.52
CA ALA A 23 4.64 31.03 -21.34
C ALA A 23 4.04 29.81 -22.06
N VAL A 24 4.51 29.49 -23.26
CA VAL A 24 4.08 28.28 -23.99
C VAL A 24 4.44 27.01 -23.21
N ILE A 25 5.67 26.91 -22.69
CA ILE A 25 6.08 25.78 -21.85
C ILE A 25 5.16 25.68 -20.61
N GLY A 26 4.91 26.80 -19.93
CA GLY A 26 4.01 26.83 -18.78
C GLY A 26 2.57 26.42 -19.13
N MET A 27 2.03 26.86 -20.27
CA MET A 27 0.70 26.45 -20.73
C MET A 27 0.63 24.95 -21.06
N CYS A 28 1.67 24.38 -21.68
CA CYS A 28 1.73 22.95 -21.96
C CYS A 28 1.78 22.13 -20.68
N VAL A 29 2.68 22.48 -19.74
CA VAL A 29 2.82 21.77 -18.46
C VAL A 29 1.53 21.88 -17.64
N LEU A 30 0.96 23.07 -17.52
CA LEU A 30 -0.32 23.26 -16.83
C LEU A 30 -1.46 22.48 -17.52
N GLY A 31 -1.46 22.42 -18.86
CA GLY A 31 -2.40 21.61 -19.63
C GLY A 31 -2.28 20.12 -19.33
N VAL A 32 -1.06 19.59 -19.19
CA VAL A 32 -0.82 18.20 -18.77
C VAL A 32 -1.33 17.96 -17.35
N ILE A 33 -1.08 18.88 -16.41
CA ILE A 33 -1.57 18.75 -15.02
C ILE A 33 -3.11 18.81 -14.96
N ILE A 34 -3.74 19.68 -15.76
CA ILE A 34 -5.20 19.73 -15.87
C ILE A 34 -5.75 18.43 -16.46
N ALA A 35 -5.13 17.90 -17.53
CA ALA A 35 -5.51 16.62 -18.10
C ALA A 35 -5.35 15.48 -17.08
N MET A 36 -4.25 15.49 -16.32
CA MET A 36 -4.00 14.53 -15.23
C MET A 36 -5.11 14.57 -14.18
N ALA A 37 -5.57 15.75 -13.78
CA ALA A 37 -6.67 15.90 -12.81
C ALA A 37 -8.02 15.44 -13.37
N LEU A 38 -8.34 15.81 -14.62
CA LEU A 38 -9.61 15.48 -15.25
C LEU A 38 -9.74 13.99 -15.53
N PHE A 39 -8.65 13.35 -15.96
CA PHE A 39 -8.61 11.93 -16.31
C PHE A 39 -8.00 11.08 -15.19
N ALA A 40 -7.94 11.58 -13.94
CA ALA A 40 -7.31 10.88 -12.83
C ALA A 40 -7.81 9.43 -12.64
N PRO A 41 -9.13 9.14 -12.67
CA PRO A 41 -9.62 7.76 -12.53
C PRO A 41 -9.25 6.84 -13.71
N LEU A 42 -8.97 7.41 -14.89
CA LEU A 42 -8.58 6.66 -16.08
C LEU A 42 -7.06 6.44 -16.14
N LEU A 43 -6.29 7.40 -15.61
CA LEU A 43 -4.83 7.36 -15.60
C LEU A 43 -4.27 6.54 -14.43
N SER A 44 -5.01 6.43 -13.32
CA SER A 44 -4.58 5.64 -12.16
C SER A 44 -4.48 4.17 -12.51
N THR A 45 -3.33 3.56 -12.18
CA THR A 45 -3.10 2.13 -12.35
C THR A 45 -3.80 1.30 -11.28
N HIS A 46 -3.98 1.87 -10.08
CA HIS A 46 -4.60 1.23 -8.93
C HIS A 46 -5.59 2.19 -8.24
N ASP A 47 -6.45 1.66 -7.37
CA ASP A 47 -7.19 2.53 -6.44
C ASP A 47 -6.19 3.18 -5.49
N PRO A 48 -6.10 4.52 -5.44
CA PRO A 48 -5.09 5.22 -4.65
C PRO A 48 -5.27 5.07 -3.13
N ARG A 49 -6.40 4.52 -2.66
CA ARG A 49 -6.63 4.21 -1.23
C ARG A 49 -6.50 2.74 -0.90
N HIS A 50 -6.49 1.87 -1.91
CA HIS A 50 -6.41 0.43 -1.72
C HIS A 50 -4.99 0.01 -1.31
N ILE A 51 -4.91 -0.85 -0.30
CA ILE A 51 -3.66 -1.48 0.10
C ILE A 51 -3.39 -2.60 -0.89
N ASN A 52 -2.32 -2.47 -1.68
CA ASN A 52 -1.97 -3.52 -2.63
C ASN A 52 -1.27 -4.64 -1.89
N GLU A 53 -1.89 -5.81 -1.93
CA GLU A 53 -1.36 -7.05 -1.42
C GLU A 53 -0.95 -7.92 -2.61
N ILE A 54 0.24 -8.50 -2.51
CA ILE A 54 0.74 -9.46 -3.50
C ILE A 54 0.73 -10.83 -2.86
N GLU A 55 0.34 -11.83 -3.64
CA GLU A 55 0.47 -13.24 -3.31
C GLU A 55 1.46 -13.87 -4.29
N ASP A 56 2.35 -14.72 -3.79
CA ASP A 56 3.32 -15.43 -4.62
C ASP A 56 3.85 -16.70 -3.91
N GLY A 57 4.45 -17.58 -4.70
CA GLY A 57 5.06 -18.83 -4.24
C GLY A 57 6.46 -18.56 -3.71
N SER A 58 6.55 -17.89 -2.58
CA SER A 58 7.83 -17.38 -2.08
C SER A 58 8.76 -18.47 -1.57
N VAL A 59 10.04 -18.35 -1.89
CA VAL A 59 11.09 -19.24 -1.41
C VAL A 59 12.23 -18.40 -0.87
N LEU A 60 12.61 -18.63 0.38
CA LEU A 60 13.85 -18.10 0.94
C LEU A 60 14.84 -19.25 1.08
N SER A 61 16.11 -19.00 0.80
CA SER A 61 17.18 -19.96 1.01
C SER A 61 18.17 -19.45 2.05
N ARG A 62 18.71 -20.34 2.88
CA ARG A 62 19.77 -20.00 3.81
C ARG A 62 21.11 -19.85 3.09
N GLY A 63 21.57 -18.61 2.92
CA GLY A 63 22.91 -18.28 2.44
C GLY A 63 23.93 -18.11 3.58
N ALA A 64 25.17 -17.75 3.27
CA ALA A 64 26.22 -17.56 4.28
C ALA A 64 25.96 -16.38 5.24
N ALA A 65 25.28 -15.33 4.75
CA ALA A 65 25.05 -14.09 5.50
C ALA A 65 23.65 -14.01 6.15
N GLY A 66 22.72 -14.92 5.81
CA GLY A 66 21.33 -14.89 6.29
C GLY A 66 20.39 -15.59 5.31
N TRP A 67 19.09 -15.32 5.45
CA TRP A 67 18.06 -15.86 4.55
C TRP A 67 17.76 -14.89 3.41
N GLU A 68 17.94 -15.35 2.19
CA GLU A 68 17.84 -14.57 0.96
C GLU A 68 16.61 -15.01 0.14
N LEU A 69 15.88 -14.04 -0.41
CA LEU A 69 14.71 -14.31 -1.25
C LEU A 69 15.13 -14.83 -2.63
N GLN A 70 14.56 -15.96 -3.02
CA GLN A 70 14.78 -16.58 -4.33
C GLN A 70 13.69 -16.19 -5.34
N GLU A 71 13.85 -16.65 -6.58
CA GLU A 71 12.81 -16.53 -7.59
C GLU A 71 11.54 -17.26 -7.14
N SER A 72 10.38 -16.64 -7.35
CA SER A 72 9.11 -17.17 -6.89
C SER A 72 8.64 -18.36 -7.72
N LEU A 73 8.16 -19.39 -7.03
CA LEU A 73 7.54 -20.60 -7.60
C LEU A 73 6.04 -20.38 -7.89
N GLY A 74 5.77 -19.44 -8.80
CA GLY A 74 4.41 -19.15 -9.27
C GLY A 74 3.68 -18.08 -8.47
N PRO A 75 2.43 -17.74 -8.86
CA PRO A 75 1.72 -16.56 -8.38
C PRO A 75 0.87 -16.80 -7.11
N LEU A 76 0.88 -18.00 -6.55
CA LEU A 76 0.08 -18.34 -5.37
C LEU A 76 0.97 -18.88 -4.25
N ALA A 77 0.47 -18.80 -3.04
CA ALA A 77 1.15 -19.28 -1.85
C ALA A 77 1.52 -20.78 -1.88
N LEU A 78 2.66 -21.10 -1.27
CA LEU A 78 3.10 -22.46 -0.96
C LEU A 78 2.69 -22.79 0.48
N ASN A 79 2.22 -24.01 0.71
CA ASN A 79 1.65 -24.41 2.00
C ASN A 79 2.50 -25.44 2.73
N ASP A 80 3.05 -26.41 2.00
CA ASP A 80 3.84 -27.50 2.59
C ASP A 80 4.89 -28.04 1.62
N ALA A 81 5.92 -28.69 2.18
CA ALA A 81 7.00 -29.31 1.42
C ALA A 81 7.62 -30.49 2.14
N VAL A 82 8.06 -31.47 1.34
CA VAL A 82 8.68 -32.69 1.84
C VAL A 82 9.89 -33.05 0.99
N HIS A 83 10.89 -33.67 1.62
CA HIS A 83 12.04 -34.25 0.94
C HIS A 83 12.28 -35.67 1.42
N GLN A 84 12.44 -36.60 0.49
CA GLN A 84 12.83 -37.98 0.79
C GLN A 84 13.52 -38.61 -0.43
N ASP A 85 14.57 -39.40 -0.19
CA ASP A 85 15.32 -40.16 -1.20
C ASP A 85 15.70 -39.36 -2.47
N GLY A 86 16.10 -38.11 -2.27
CA GLY A 86 16.53 -37.23 -3.37
C GLY A 86 15.38 -36.57 -4.12
N ILE A 87 14.12 -36.79 -3.75
CA ILE A 87 12.95 -36.13 -4.34
C ILE A 87 12.44 -35.08 -3.36
N SER A 88 12.21 -33.86 -3.85
CA SER A 88 11.52 -32.80 -3.12
C SER A 88 10.20 -32.48 -3.80
N LEU A 89 9.14 -32.35 -3.00
CA LEU A 89 7.82 -31.92 -3.44
C LEU A 89 7.39 -30.69 -2.65
N ILE A 90 6.67 -29.79 -3.31
CA ILE A 90 6.01 -28.63 -2.71
C ILE A 90 4.58 -28.62 -3.20
N VAL A 91 3.64 -28.30 -2.31
CA VAL A 91 2.23 -28.06 -2.66
C VAL A 91 1.77 -26.71 -2.13
N GLY A 92 0.73 -26.16 -2.74
CA GLY A 92 0.23 -24.83 -2.41
C GLY A 92 -1.23 -24.60 -2.77
N ARG A 93 -1.59 -23.32 -2.81
CA ARG A 93 -2.95 -22.88 -3.12
C ARG A 93 -3.31 -23.11 -4.59
N GLY A 94 -4.60 -23.27 -4.86
CA GLY A 94 -5.12 -23.46 -6.22
C GLY A 94 -4.60 -24.73 -6.92
N GLY A 95 -4.25 -25.77 -6.16
CA GLY A 95 -3.72 -27.02 -6.69
C GLY A 95 -2.30 -26.92 -7.23
N MET A 96 -1.55 -25.87 -6.91
CA MET A 96 -0.15 -25.77 -7.36
C MET A 96 0.71 -26.84 -6.72
N GLY A 97 1.57 -27.46 -7.53
CA GLY A 97 2.59 -28.39 -7.08
C GLY A 97 3.90 -28.17 -7.82
N TRP A 98 5.01 -28.45 -7.14
CA TRP A 98 6.35 -28.42 -7.72
C TRP A 98 7.14 -29.65 -7.29
N SER A 99 7.97 -30.17 -8.18
CA SER A 99 8.92 -31.24 -7.88
C SER A 99 10.34 -30.86 -8.29
N ARG A 100 11.31 -31.41 -7.57
CA ARG A 100 12.74 -31.29 -7.85
C ARG A 100 13.46 -32.57 -7.47
N GLU A 101 14.42 -32.99 -8.28
CA GLU A 101 15.37 -34.05 -7.94
C GLU A 101 16.68 -33.44 -7.44
N GLY A 102 17.11 -33.80 -6.23
CA GLY A 102 18.30 -33.29 -5.54
C GLY A 102 18.33 -31.76 -5.50
N ALA A 103 19.46 -31.19 -5.90
CA ALA A 103 19.67 -29.75 -6.04
C ALA A 103 19.35 -29.22 -7.46
N GLY A 104 18.47 -29.93 -8.21
CA GLY A 104 18.07 -29.57 -9.57
C GLY A 104 17.19 -28.30 -9.66
N ALA A 105 16.62 -28.05 -10.84
CA ALA A 105 15.63 -26.98 -11.00
C ALA A 105 14.22 -27.47 -10.59
N TRP A 106 13.40 -26.57 -10.05
CA TRP A 106 11.99 -26.85 -9.79
C TRP A 106 11.21 -27.01 -11.10
N SER A 107 10.38 -28.04 -11.16
CA SER A 107 9.45 -28.30 -12.26
C SER A 107 8.01 -28.32 -11.75
N ALA A 108 7.10 -27.67 -12.47
CA ALA A 108 5.69 -27.61 -12.08
C ALA A 108 5.03 -28.98 -12.27
N LEU A 109 4.22 -29.38 -11.29
CA LEU A 109 3.39 -30.57 -11.32
C LEU A 109 1.98 -30.22 -11.82
N ASP A 110 1.41 -31.09 -12.65
CA ASP A 110 0.01 -31.02 -13.07
C ASP A 110 -0.85 -31.86 -12.12
N LEU A 111 -1.34 -31.22 -11.05
CA LEU A 111 -2.19 -31.88 -10.06
C LEU A 111 -3.67 -31.73 -10.48
N PRO A 112 -4.48 -32.82 -10.45
CA PRO A 112 -5.85 -32.81 -10.96
C PRO A 112 -6.84 -32.16 -9.97
N THR A 113 -6.53 -30.98 -9.45
CA THR A 113 -7.37 -30.22 -8.52
C THR A 113 -7.16 -28.72 -8.68
N GLY A 114 -8.20 -27.94 -8.35
CA GLY A 114 -8.09 -26.49 -8.16
C GLY A 114 -8.24 -26.06 -6.70
N ALA A 115 -8.33 -27.02 -5.76
CA ALA A 115 -8.45 -26.75 -4.33
C ALA A 115 -7.08 -26.42 -3.71
N ASP A 116 -7.08 -25.73 -2.57
CA ASP A 116 -5.85 -25.47 -1.82
C ASP A 116 -5.35 -26.77 -1.19
N LEU A 117 -4.09 -27.13 -1.47
CA LEU A 117 -3.41 -28.27 -0.87
C LEU A 117 -2.65 -27.80 0.37
N HIS A 118 -2.84 -28.48 1.50
CA HIS A 118 -2.30 -28.07 2.80
C HIS A 118 -1.10 -28.88 3.26
N ALA A 119 -1.01 -30.15 2.86
CA ALA A 119 0.10 -31.02 3.25
C ALA A 119 0.48 -32.02 2.16
N VAL A 120 1.74 -32.43 2.15
CA VAL A 120 2.31 -33.43 1.23
C VAL A 120 3.28 -34.36 1.96
N ALA A 121 3.23 -35.65 1.66
CA ALA A 121 4.14 -36.63 2.25
C ALA A 121 4.67 -37.62 1.20
N LEU A 122 5.91 -38.07 1.38
CA LEU A 122 6.54 -39.13 0.61
C LEU A 122 6.63 -40.40 1.44
N SER A 123 6.39 -41.54 0.81
CA SER A 123 6.54 -42.85 1.43
C SER A 123 7.98 -43.33 1.34
N PRO A 124 8.40 -44.29 2.19
CA PRO A 124 9.71 -44.94 2.08
C PRO A 124 10.00 -45.60 0.71
N GLU A 125 8.98 -45.87 -0.08
CA GLU A 125 9.11 -46.45 -1.43
C GLU A 125 8.98 -45.41 -2.54
N GLY A 126 8.90 -44.12 -2.19
CA GLY A 126 8.82 -43.02 -3.14
C GLY A 126 7.43 -42.71 -3.72
N ARG A 127 6.36 -43.22 -3.10
CA ARG A 127 4.98 -42.81 -3.43
C ARG A 127 4.67 -41.49 -2.72
N ALA A 128 4.04 -40.54 -3.40
CA ALA A 128 3.61 -39.29 -2.78
C ALA A 128 2.10 -39.26 -2.52
N ILE A 129 1.71 -38.51 -1.50
CA ILE A 129 0.32 -38.17 -1.22
C ILE A 129 0.22 -36.68 -0.91
N ALA A 130 -0.83 -36.02 -1.38
CA ALA A 130 -1.13 -34.62 -1.07
C ALA A 130 -2.59 -34.48 -0.66
N VAL A 131 -2.85 -33.64 0.33
CA VAL A 131 -4.19 -33.44 0.90
C VAL A 131 -4.56 -31.96 0.99
N GLY A 132 -5.85 -31.65 0.93
CA GLY A 132 -6.31 -30.27 0.86
C GLY A 132 -7.75 -30.02 1.28
N ASP A 133 -8.25 -28.85 0.90
CA ASP A 133 -9.63 -28.43 1.17
C ASP A 133 -10.66 -29.30 0.43
N GLY A 134 -11.86 -29.41 0.99
CA GLY A 134 -13.00 -30.09 0.36
C GLY A 134 -12.82 -31.60 0.18
N GLY A 135 -12.00 -32.25 1.00
CA GLY A 135 -11.75 -33.69 0.94
C GLY A 135 -10.79 -34.10 -0.17
N VAL A 136 -10.01 -33.17 -0.73
CA VAL A 136 -9.06 -33.52 -1.79
C VAL A 136 -7.93 -34.36 -1.19
N ILE A 137 -7.83 -35.60 -1.68
CA ILE A 137 -6.71 -36.52 -1.46
C ILE A 137 -6.18 -36.91 -2.83
N LEU A 138 -4.91 -36.64 -3.10
CA LEU A 138 -4.23 -37.01 -4.33
C LEU A 138 -3.14 -38.03 -4.01
N LEU A 139 -3.19 -39.19 -4.64
CA LEU A 139 -2.19 -40.23 -4.49
C LEU A 139 -1.38 -40.36 -5.78
N GLN A 140 -0.07 -40.43 -5.66
CA GLN A 140 0.83 -40.63 -6.79
C GLN A 140 0.94 -42.13 -7.13
N ASP A 141 0.68 -42.44 -8.38
CA ASP A 141 0.87 -43.75 -8.99
C ASP A 141 1.82 -43.62 -10.19
N GLY A 142 3.08 -44.01 -9.99
CA GLY A 142 4.17 -43.74 -10.92
C GLY A 142 4.39 -42.23 -11.12
N ALA A 143 4.24 -41.75 -12.35
CA ALA A 143 4.38 -40.32 -12.68
C ALA A 143 3.06 -39.53 -12.58
N ASN A 144 1.92 -40.20 -12.35
CA ASN A 144 0.61 -39.58 -12.42
C ASN A 144 0.01 -39.40 -11.02
N TRP A 145 -0.76 -38.34 -10.84
CA TRP A 145 -1.55 -38.10 -9.64
C TRP A 145 -3.00 -38.47 -9.87
N GLN A 146 -3.60 -39.24 -8.96
CA GLN A 146 -4.99 -39.67 -9.04
C GLN A 146 -5.75 -39.25 -7.78
N PRO A 147 -6.96 -38.68 -7.92
CA PRO A 147 -7.78 -38.35 -6.77
C PRO A 147 -8.34 -39.62 -6.12
N VAL A 148 -8.27 -39.68 -4.79
CA VAL A 148 -8.91 -40.72 -3.98
C VAL A 148 -10.26 -40.17 -3.50
N PRO A 149 -11.39 -40.87 -3.71
CA PRO A 149 -12.69 -40.44 -3.20
C PRO A 149 -12.67 -40.34 -1.67
N ALA A 150 -13.00 -39.17 -1.12
CA ALA A 150 -13.02 -38.93 0.31
C ALA A 150 -14.27 -38.13 0.75
N PRO A 151 -14.61 -38.13 2.05
CA PRO A 151 -15.61 -37.22 2.62
C PRO A 151 -15.23 -35.75 2.40
N GLU A 152 -16.21 -34.85 2.35
CA GLU A 152 -15.97 -33.39 2.27
C GLU A 152 -15.43 -32.84 3.61
N VAL A 153 -14.15 -33.08 3.88
CA VAL A 153 -13.44 -32.61 5.08
C VAL A 153 -12.19 -31.82 4.67
N ASN A 154 -11.84 -30.77 5.40
CA ASN A 154 -10.62 -30.01 5.12
C ASN A 154 -9.45 -30.69 5.82
N LEU A 155 -8.58 -31.33 5.04
CA LEU A 155 -7.41 -32.02 5.54
C LEU A 155 -6.23 -31.05 5.68
N ARG A 156 -5.49 -31.14 6.77
CA ARG A 156 -4.43 -30.21 7.16
C ARG A 156 -3.05 -30.84 7.23
N GLY A 157 -2.97 -32.12 7.58
CA GLY A 157 -1.71 -32.86 7.70
C GLY A 157 -1.85 -34.27 7.13
N VAL A 158 -0.74 -34.83 6.67
CA VAL A 158 -0.65 -36.21 6.18
C VAL A 158 0.73 -36.79 6.50
N VAL A 159 0.78 -38.06 6.85
CA VAL A 159 2.02 -38.83 7.03
C VAL A 159 1.82 -40.27 6.56
N TRP A 160 2.88 -40.89 6.04
CA TRP A 160 2.90 -42.32 5.78
C TRP A 160 3.21 -43.08 7.06
N LEU A 161 2.42 -44.11 7.39
CA LEU A 161 2.67 -45.02 8.51
C LEU A 161 3.59 -46.16 8.07
N ASP A 162 3.41 -46.62 6.84
CA ASP A 162 4.21 -47.64 6.18
C ASP A 162 4.20 -47.41 4.64
N ALA A 163 4.59 -48.42 3.85
CA ALA A 163 4.64 -48.31 2.39
C ALA A 163 3.26 -48.15 1.72
N ASP A 164 2.20 -48.64 2.34
CA ASP A 164 0.85 -48.73 1.79
C ASP A 164 -0.21 -48.03 2.66
N SER A 165 0.11 -47.58 3.85
CA SER A 165 -0.84 -46.93 4.77
C SER A 165 -0.47 -45.48 5.05
N ALA A 166 -1.42 -44.57 4.92
CA ALA A 166 -1.24 -43.14 5.23
C ALA A 166 -2.30 -42.63 6.22
N LEU A 167 -1.86 -41.81 7.17
CA LEU A 167 -2.71 -41.16 8.16
C LEU A 167 -2.87 -39.68 7.81
N MET A 168 -4.10 -39.18 7.86
CA MET A 168 -4.44 -37.79 7.55
C MET A 168 -5.27 -37.19 8.67
N VAL A 169 -5.09 -35.89 8.88
CA VAL A 169 -5.77 -35.15 9.95
C VAL A 169 -6.43 -33.88 9.42
N GLY A 170 -7.57 -33.48 10.00
CA GLY A 170 -8.38 -32.38 9.49
C GLY A 170 -9.00 -31.46 10.54
N THR A 171 -9.90 -30.59 10.09
CA THR A 171 -10.38 -29.43 10.86
C THR A 171 -11.38 -29.73 11.98
N ASN A 172 -12.01 -30.92 12.01
CA ASN A 172 -13.03 -31.24 13.03
C ASN A 172 -12.65 -32.49 13.83
N GLU A 173 -11.39 -32.59 14.28
CA GLU A 173 -10.82 -33.83 14.82
C GLU A 173 -10.93 -35.02 13.85
N ASP A 174 -11.00 -34.73 12.54
CA ASP A 174 -11.03 -35.74 11.50
C ASP A 174 -9.69 -36.47 11.48
N ILE A 175 -9.70 -37.78 11.74
CA ILE A 175 -8.52 -38.66 11.62
C ILE A 175 -8.90 -39.76 10.62
N LEU A 176 -8.24 -39.77 9.47
CA LEU A 176 -8.52 -40.71 8.38
C LEU A 176 -7.30 -41.57 8.10
N LEU A 177 -7.52 -42.86 7.94
CA LEU A 177 -6.53 -43.84 7.49
C LEU A 177 -6.86 -44.25 6.05
N LEU A 178 -5.86 -44.17 5.18
CA LEU A 178 -5.91 -44.62 3.79
C LEU A 178 -5.08 -45.87 3.62
N ASP A 179 -5.67 -46.89 3.03
CA ASP A 179 -4.94 -47.98 2.36
C ASP A 179 -4.69 -47.57 0.90
N ALA A 180 -3.43 -47.24 0.60
CA ALA A 180 -2.96 -46.77 -0.71
C ALA A 180 -2.93 -47.88 -1.79
N SER A 181 -3.11 -49.15 -1.40
CA SER A 181 -3.21 -50.27 -2.33
C SER A 181 -4.64 -50.44 -2.87
N SER A 182 -5.64 -50.24 -2.00
CA SER A 182 -7.07 -50.39 -2.33
C SER A 182 -7.77 -49.06 -2.60
N GLY A 183 -7.23 -47.95 -2.09
CA GLY A 183 -7.88 -46.64 -2.05
C GLY A 183 -8.98 -46.53 -0.99
N GLU A 184 -9.09 -47.49 -0.07
CA GLU A 184 -10.12 -47.51 0.97
C GLU A 184 -9.75 -46.54 2.11
N LEU A 185 -10.75 -45.79 2.58
CA LEU A 185 -10.62 -44.86 3.69
C LEU A 185 -11.43 -45.35 4.90
N SER A 186 -10.79 -45.34 6.06
CA SER A 186 -11.45 -45.57 7.36
C SER A 186 -11.23 -44.40 8.30
N ALA A 187 -12.26 -44.00 9.05
CA ALA A 187 -12.15 -42.96 10.07
C ALA A 187 -11.78 -43.57 11.43
N ILE A 188 -10.96 -42.85 12.18
CA ILE A 188 -10.56 -43.19 13.55
C ILE A 188 -11.26 -42.20 14.50
N ASP A 189 -11.89 -42.73 15.54
CA ASP A 189 -12.56 -41.90 16.54
C ASP A 189 -11.53 -41.10 17.36
N SER A 190 -11.71 -39.78 17.41
CA SER A 190 -10.92 -38.91 18.28
C SER A 190 -11.25 -39.20 19.76
N PRO A 191 -10.24 -39.30 20.65
CA PRO A 191 -10.46 -39.47 22.09
C PRO A 191 -11.05 -38.23 22.78
N VAL A 192 -11.20 -37.11 22.07
CA VAL A 192 -11.69 -35.83 22.61
C VAL A 192 -13.15 -35.57 22.26
N GLY A 193 -13.51 -35.72 20.99
CA GLY A 193 -14.87 -35.53 20.47
C GLY A 193 -15.39 -34.10 20.64
N ARG A 194 -14.56 -33.08 20.41
CA ARG A 194 -14.93 -31.66 20.55
C ARG A 194 -14.77 -30.82 19.28
N ASP A 195 -14.53 -31.49 18.16
CA ASP A 195 -14.37 -30.87 16.83
C ASP A 195 -13.29 -29.78 16.79
N PHE A 196 -12.21 -29.93 17.59
CA PHE A 196 -11.04 -29.07 17.48
C PHE A 196 -10.21 -29.35 16.21
N PRO A 197 -9.70 -28.32 15.51
CA PRO A 197 -8.83 -28.53 14.37
C PRO A 197 -7.51 -29.22 14.72
N LEU A 198 -7.21 -30.28 13.99
CA LEU A 198 -5.89 -30.91 13.94
C LEU A 198 -5.11 -30.26 12.80
N GLN A 199 -3.84 -29.94 13.06
CA GLN A 199 -3.05 -29.09 12.16
C GLN A 199 -1.93 -29.87 11.46
N SER A 200 -1.27 -30.80 12.17
CA SER A 200 -0.09 -31.51 11.67
C SER A 200 0.03 -32.87 12.33
N VAL A 201 0.70 -33.78 11.64
CA VAL A 201 0.96 -35.15 12.11
C VAL A 201 2.37 -35.57 11.69
N ALA A 202 3.06 -36.33 12.52
CA ALA A 202 4.37 -36.91 12.23
C ALA A 202 4.46 -38.34 12.77
N LEU A 203 5.23 -39.19 12.08
CA LEU A 203 5.53 -40.56 12.52
C LEU A 203 6.71 -40.54 13.49
N ASP A 204 6.58 -41.20 14.63
CA ASP A 204 7.61 -41.35 15.65
C ASP A 204 8.37 -42.66 15.43
N VAL A 205 9.56 -42.78 16.04
CA VAL A 205 10.48 -43.92 15.81
C VAL A 205 9.97 -45.25 16.35
N ASP A 206 8.97 -45.21 17.24
CA ASP A 206 8.26 -46.37 17.78
C ASP A 206 7.12 -46.86 16.86
N GLY A 207 6.91 -46.21 15.71
CA GLY A 207 5.83 -46.53 14.76
C GLY A 207 4.51 -45.85 15.09
N THR A 208 4.41 -45.11 16.19
CA THR A 208 3.22 -44.34 16.53
C THR A 208 3.19 -43.00 15.78
N ALA A 209 2.00 -42.49 15.47
CA ALA A 209 1.83 -41.18 14.87
C ALA A 209 1.42 -40.16 15.94
N LEU A 210 2.15 -39.04 16.00
CA LEU A 210 1.83 -37.93 16.90
C LEU A 210 1.16 -36.80 16.13
N ILE A 211 -0.07 -36.48 16.53
CA ILE A 211 -0.93 -35.47 15.94
C ILE A 211 -0.97 -34.26 16.88
N VAL A 212 -0.87 -33.05 16.33
CA VAL A 212 -1.01 -31.80 17.07
C VAL A 212 -2.08 -30.90 16.48
N GLY A 213 -2.73 -30.11 17.32
CA GLY A 213 -3.82 -29.23 16.92
C GLY A 213 -4.04 -28.02 17.81
N GLU A 214 -5.21 -27.42 17.68
CA GLU A 214 -5.57 -26.21 18.42
C GLU A 214 -5.74 -26.46 19.92
N ARG A 215 -5.62 -25.39 20.71
CA ARG A 215 -5.81 -25.39 22.16
C ARG A 215 -4.88 -26.33 22.93
N GLY A 216 -3.73 -26.65 22.35
CA GLY A 216 -2.75 -27.57 22.93
C GLY A 216 -3.11 -29.04 22.78
N LEU A 217 -4.07 -29.36 21.90
CA LEU A 217 -4.47 -30.74 21.64
C LEU A 217 -3.30 -31.52 21.02
N ALA A 218 -3.00 -32.67 21.60
CA ALA A 218 -2.10 -33.65 21.02
C ALA A 218 -2.67 -35.07 21.21
N ILE A 219 -2.54 -35.88 20.18
CA ILE A 219 -3.10 -37.23 20.11
C ILE A 219 -2.00 -38.15 19.60
N ARG A 220 -1.73 -39.24 20.33
CA ARG A 220 -0.89 -40.33 19.87
C ARG A 220 -1.78 -41.42 19.29
N TYR A 221 -1.53 -41.80 18.05
CA TYR A 221 -2.19 -42.90 17.37
C TYR A 221 -1.22 -44.07 17.22
N ASP A 222 -1.63 -45.25 17.65
CA ASP A 222 -0.90 -46.50 17.50
C ASP A 222 -1.51 -47.31 16.34
N PRO A 223 -0.79 -47.47 15.21
CA PRO A 223 -1.27 -48.25 14.07
C PRO A 223 -1.39 -49.76 14.35
N GLU A 224 -0.63 -50.32 15.29
CA GLU A 224 -0.63 -51.76 15.56
C GLU A 224 -1.93 -52.19 16.25
N ASP A 225 -2.34 -51.42 17.27
CA ASP A 225 -3.57 -51.68 18.03
C ASP A 225 -4.78 -50.86 17.53
N GLY A 226 -4.56 -49.91 16.62
CA GLY A 226 -5.59 -49.03 16.07
C GLY A 226 -6.19 -48.06 17.10
N THR A 227 -5.41 -47.70 18.13
CA THR A 227 -5.90 -46.89 19.26
C THR A 227 -5.39 -45.46 19.21
N ALA A 228 -6.25 -44.50 19.54
CA ALA A 228 -5.90 -43.09 19.68
C ALA A 228 -6.03 -42.65 21.14
N ALA A 229 -4.97 -42.05 21.69
CA ALA A 229 -4.91 -41.59 23.07
C ALA A 229 -4.42 -40.14 23.17
N LEU A 230 -4.84 -39.43 24.22
CA LEU A 230 -4.38 -38.07 24.48
C LEU A 230 -2.91 -38.05 24.94
N GLU A 231 -2.11 -37.20 24.31
CA GLU A 231 -0.73 -36.92 24.69
C GLU A 231 -0.64 -35.55 25.39
N GLN A 232 0.17 -35.43 26.44
CA GLN A 232 0.38 -34.14 27.13
C GLN A 232 1.71 -33.51 26.74
N LEU A 233 1.65 -32.42 25.96
CA LEU A 233 2.83 -31.66 25.54
C LEU A 233 3.17 -30.48 26.49
N GLY A 234 2.29 -30.18 27.45
CA GLY A 234 2.53 -29.11 28.44
C GLY A 234 2.21 -27.68 27.94
N SER A 235 1.44 -27.54 26.86
CA SER A 235 0.95 -26.24 26.35
C SER A 235 -0.56 -26.27 26.18
N SER A 236 -1.21 -25.11 26.35
CA SER A 236 -2.64 -24.90 26.06
C SER A 236 -2.86 -23.97 24.86
N ARG A 237 -1.79 -23.67 24.11
CA ARG A 237 -1.79 -22.78 22.94
C ARG A 237 -1.97 -23.61 21.68
N ASP A 238 -2.46 -22.99 20.62
CA ASP A 238 -2.62 -23.67 19.34
C ASP A 238 -1.25 -24.12 18.80
N LEU A 239 -1.18 -25.39 18.42
CA LEU A 239 0.01 -26.03 17.89
C LEU A 239 -0.20 -26.15 16.39
N ASN A 240 0.74 -25.60 15.62
CA ASN A 240 0.58 -25.44 14.17
C ASN A 240 1.31 -26.52 13.38
N HIS A 241 2.44 -27.04 13.90
CA HIS A 241 3.24 -28.02 13.18
C HIS A 241 4.06 -28.90 14.13
N ILE A 242 4.32 -30.14 13.71
CA ILE A 242 5.21 -31.08 14.39
C ILE A 242 6.18 -31.70 13.40
N HIS A 243 7.45 -31.84 13.80
CA HIS A 243 8.46 -32.60 13.08
C HIS A 243 9.17 -33.53 14.06
N ILE A 244 9.45 -34.75 13.62
CA ILE A 244 10.19 -35.77 14.38
C ILE A 244 11.32 -36.28 13.50
N ASP A 245 12.54 -36.37 14.04
CA ASP A 245 13.70 -36.89 13.33
C ASP A 245 13.82 -38.42 13.47
N ALA A 246 14.84 -39.00 12.82
CA ALA A 246 15.10 -40.43 12.86
C ALA A 246 15.57 -40.96 14.24
N SER A 247 15.91 -40.09 15.19
CA SER A 247 16.30 -40.44 16.56
C SER A 247 15.12 -40.40 17.55
N GLY A 248 13.97 -39.87 17.11
CA GLY A 248 12.78 -39.63 17.94
C GLY A 248 12.79 -38.26 18.63
N ALA A 249 13.79 -37.43 18.34
CA ALA A 249 13.79 -36.03 18.77
C ALA A 249 12.69 -35.29 18.00
N ALA A 250 11.93 -34.47 18.70
CA ALA A 250 10.73 -33.85 18.16
C ALA A 250 10.67 -32.36 18.47
N LEU A 251 10.13 -31.59 17.53
CA LEU A 251 9.86 -30.18 17.67
C LEU A 251 8.40 -29.90 17.29
N VAL A 252 7.67 -29.31 18.23
CA VAL A 252 6.32 -28.77 18.02
C VAL A 252 6.38 -27.26 18.10
N VAL A 253 5.80 -26.60 17.09
CA VAL A 253 5.74 -25.14 17.04
C VAL A 253 4.30 -24.66 17.01
N GLY A 254 4.05 -23.43 17.47
CA GLY A 254 2.69 -22.92 17.53
C GLY A 254 2.56 -21.42 17.74
N GLU A 255 1.35 -21.03 18.15
CA GLU A 255 0.99 -19.64 18.39
C GLU A 255 1.79 -19.03 19.55
N ARG A 256 1.96 -17.70 19.51
CA ARG A 256 2.63 -16.93 20.58
C ARG A 256 4.10 -17.35 20.83
N GLY A 257 4.83 -17.76 19.79
CA GLY A 257 6.22 -18.23 19.91
C GLY A 257 6.34 -19.55 20.68
N THR A 258 5.37 -20.46 20.52
CA THR A 258 5.43 -21.76 21.22
C THR A 258 6.46 -22.66 20.55
N LEU A 259 7.42 -23.14 21.34
CA LEU A 259 8.46 -24.09 20.97
C LEU A 259 8.47 -25.19 22.03
N LEU A 260 8.04 -26.40 21.68
CA LEU A 260 8.10 -27.56 22.56
C LEU A 260 9.04 -28.58 21.92
N ARG A 261 10.05 -29.00 22.66
CA ARG A 261 11.07 -29.94 22.18
C ARG A 261 11.13 -31.17 23.06
N ARG A 262 11.45 -32.29 22.43
CA ARG A 262 11.71 -33.58 23.08
C ARG A 262 13.00 -34.15 22.49
N GLU A 263 13.87 -34.71 23.32
CA GLU A 263 15.20 -35.19 22.87
C GLU A 263 15.19 -36.62 22.29
N SER A 264 14.21 -37.45 22.65
CA SER A 264 14.05 -38.82 22.15
C SER A 264 12.61 -39.29 22.40
N ALA A 265 12.17 -40.41 21.83
CA ALA A 265 10.79 -40.92 21.99
C ALA A 265 10.31 -40.99 23.45
N ASP A 266 11.18 -41.45 24.36
CA ASP A 266 10.89 -41.62 25.79
C ASP A 266 11.13 -40.36 26.63
N SER A 267 11.70 -39.30 26.04
CA SER A 267 12.01 -38.07 26.77
C SER A 267 10.74 -37.28 27.08
N ALA A 268 10.73 -36.56 28.20
CA ALA A 268 9.65 -35.63 28.49
C ALA A 268 9.72 -34.39 27.57
N TRP A 269 8.56 -33.82 27.26
CA TRP A 269 8.47 -32.54 26.54
C TRP A 269 8.96 -31.39 27.42
N SER A 270 9.77 -30.50 26.82
CA SER A 270 10.22 -29.25 27.43
C SER A 270 9.84 -28.07 26.55
N ALA A 271 9.36 -26.98 27.16
CA ALA A 271 9.11 -25.73 26.47
C ALA A 271 10.38 -24.88 26.41
N ASP A 272 10.86 -24.58 25.21
CA ASP A 272 12.02 -23.73 25.01
C ASP A 272 11.62 -22.24 25.06
N PRO A 273 12.45 -21.36 25.62
CA PRO A 273 12.20 -19.92 25.60
C PRO A 273 12.40 -19.35 24.19
N ALA A 274 11.34 -18.77 23.62
CA ALA A 274 11.40 -18.13 22.31
C ALA A 274 11.84 -16.64 22.40
N PRO A 275 12.76 -16.17 21.53
CA PRO A 275 13.19 -14.77 21.50
C PRO A 275 12.14 -13.81 20.89
N ASP A 276 11.11 -14.35 20.22
CA ASP A 276 9.98 -13.61 19.64
C ASP A 276 8.67 -14.34 19.96
N THR A 277 7.55 -13.61 19.93
CA THR A 277 6.22 -14.14 20.27
C THR A 277 5.29 -14.24 19.06
N ARG A 278 5.75 -13.93 17.84
CA ARG A 278 4.98 -14.16 16.62
C ARG A 278 4.65 -15.66 16.46
N ALA A 279 3.56 -15.93 15.77
CA ALA A 279 3.13 -17.30 15.48
C ALA A 279 4.16 -18.02 14.62
N LEU A 280 4.55 -19.23 15.05
CA LEU A 280 5.37 -20.16 14.28
C LEU A 280 4.45 -21.14 13.55
N ARG A 281 4.79 -21.47 12.31
CA ARG A 281 3.94 -22.24 11.38
C ARG A 281 4.60 -23.52 10.90
N ALA A 282 5.92 -23.56 10.81
CA ALA A 282 6.69 -24.77 10.54
C ALA A 282 7.87 -24.87 11.50
N GLY A 283 8.22 -26.10 11.84
CA GLY A 283 9.38 -26.44 12.64
C GLY A 283 10.07 -27.64 12.01
N TRP A 284 11.39 -27.66 12.11
CA TRP A 284 12.23 -28.78 11.68
C TRP A 284 13.29 -29.05 12.75
N ILE A 285 13.62 -30.31 12.96
CA ILE A 285 14.68 -30.76 13.88
C ILE A 285 15.49 -31.85 13.18
N GLY A 286 16.81 -31.70 13.21
CA GLY A 286 17.77 -32.64 12.64
C GLY A 286 18.30 -33.63 13.67
N ASP A 287 18.86 -34.73 13.17
CA ASP A 287 19.52 -35.78 13.94
C ASP A 287 20.83 -35.31 14.60
N ASP A 288 21.41 -34.23 14.09
CA ASP A 288 22.54 -33.51 14.68
C ASP A 288 22.13 -32.58 15.85
N GLY A 289 20.83 -32.51 16.15
CA GLY A 289 20.26 -31.64 17.18
C GLY A 289 20.08 -30.19 16.75
N SER A 290 20.36 -29.85 15.49
CA SER A 290 20.01 -28.55 14.92
C SER A 290 18.49 -28.45 14.77
N ALA A 291 17.96 -27.23 14.90
CA ALA A 291 16.52 -27.01 14.75
C ALA A 291 16.21 -25.65 14.16
N LEU A 292 15.10 -25.58 13.44
CA LEU A 292 14.62 -24.39 12.74
C LEU A 292 13.14 -24.20 13.04
N ALA A 293 12.72 -22.95 13.16
CA ALA A 293 11.30 -22.61 13.21
C ALA A 293 11.03 -21.39 12.34
N ALA A 294 9.99 -21.46 11.51
CA ALA A 294 9.57 -20.38 10.62
C ALA A 294 8.12 -19.98 10.90
N GLY A 295 7.79 -18.70 10.66
CA GLY A 295 6.48 -18.18 10.99
C GLY A 295 6.11 -16.86 10.32
N ARG A 296 5.26 -16.08 11.00
CA ARG A 296 4.68 -14.86 10.42
C ARG A 296 5.69 -13.71 10.29
N ASN A 297 5.47 -12.86 9.27
CA ASN A 297 6.25 -11.66 9.01
C ASN A 297 7.76 -11.94 8.83
N GLY A 298 8.11 -12.99 8.09
CA GLY A 298 9.49 -13.37 7.81
C GLY A 298 10.29 -13.83 9.02
N LEU A 299 9.61 -14.27 10.09
CA LEU A 299 10.28 -14.80 11.27
C LEU A 299 10.90 -16.15 10.94
N ILE A 300 12.21 -16.25 11.12
CA ILE A 300 12.94 -17.51 11.18
C ILE A 300 13.77 -17.50 12.47
N MET A 301 13.73 -18.61 13.19
CA MET A 301 14.55 -18.86 14.37
C MET A 301 15.42 -20.10 14.12
N GLU A 302 16.67 -20.02 14.56
CA GLU A 302 17.66 -21.10 14.46
C GLU A 302 18.08 -21.49 15.89
N TRP A 303 18.21 -22.79 16.13
CA TRP A 303 18.72 -23.33 17.38
C TRP A 303 20.23 -23.55 17.27
N ASP A 304 21.00 -22.93 18.17
CA ASP A 304 22.47 -23.00 18.17
C ASP A 304 23.07 -24.14 19.01
N GLY A 305 22.21 -25.01 19.56
CA GLY A 305 22.58 -26.03 20.54
C GLY A 305 22.29 -25.65 21.99
N SER A 306 21.98 -24.38 22.27
CA SER A 306 21.74 -23.86 23.62
C SER A 306 20.57 -22.88 23.73
N GLU A 307 20.40 -22.00 22.75
CA GLU A 307 19.32 -21.03 22.70
C GLU A 307 18.78 -20.83 21.27
N TRP A 308 17.55 -20.31 21.21
CA TRP A 308 16.93 -19.91 19.95
C TRP A 308 17.34 -18.49 19.60
N ALA A 309 17.88 -18.29 18.40
CA ALA A 309 18.26 -16.98 17.87
C ALA A 309 17.40 -16.61 16.64
N ILE A 310 17.03 -15.33 16.52
CA ILE A 310 16.31 -14.83 15.34
C ILE A 310 17.30 -14.66 14.18
N ALA A 311 17.03 -15.30 13.05
CA ALA A 311 17.82 -15.14 11.85
C ALA A 311 17.46 -13.85 11.10
N GLN A 312 18.45 -13.24 10.44
CA GLN A 312 18.21 -12.11 9.55
C GLN A 312 17.52 -12.58 8.26
N THR A 313 16.42 -11.95 7.90
CA THR A 313 15.65 -12.23 6.69
C THR A 313 15.45 -10.93 5.90
N GLU A 314 15.56 -10.99 4.57
CA GLU A 314 15.32 -9.84 3.69
C GLU A 314 13.83 -9.61 3.40
N SER A 315 12.93 -10.26 4.13
CA SER A 315 11.52 -10.34 3.76
C SER A 315 10.56 -10.28 4.95
N GLU A 316 9.41 -9.63 4.74
CA GLU A 316 8.28 -9.63 5.69
C GLU A 316 7.21 -10.70 5.34
N ARG A 317 7.53 -11.66 4.46
CA ARG A 317 6.57 -12.68 3.98
C ARG A 317 6.19 -13.68 5.06
N HIS A 318 4.94 -14.13 5.08
CA HIS A 318 4.50 -15.18 5.99
C HIS A 318 5.02 -16.55 5.54
N LEU A 319 5.81 -17.21 6.38
CA LEU A 319 6.38 -18.52 6.09
C LEU A 319 5.50 -19.63 6.70
N ARG A 320 5.25 -20.71 5.95
CA ARG A 320 4.43 -21.86 6.41
C ARG A 320 5.13 -23.20 6.39
N ALA A 321 6.16 -23.37 5.58
CA ALA A 321 6.85 -24.63 5.46
C ALA A 321 8.37 -24.43 5.48
N LEU A 322 9.07 -25.46 5.93
CA LEU A 322 10.51 -25.57 5.91
C LEU A 322 10.88 -26.81 5.10
N LEU A 323 11.92 -26.71 4.30
CA LEU A 323 12.46 -27.84 3.54
C LEU A 323 13.97 -27.88 3.76
N VAL A 324 14.49 -28.99 4.26
CA VAL A 324 15.92 -29.19 4.47
C VAL A 324 16.39 -30.35 3.60
N VAL A 325 17.39 -30.09 2.75
CA VAL A 325 17.96 -31.04 1.78
C VAL A 325 19.48 -31.02 1.93
N GLY A 326 20.00 -31.90 2.78
CA GLY A 326 21.42 -31.83 3.18
C GLY A 326 21.72 -30.48 3.84
N ASP A 327 22.68 -29.73 3.30
CA ASP A 327 23.04 -28.40 3.80
C ASP A 327 22.11 -27.27 3.27
N GLU A 328 21.23 -27.56 2.30
CA GLU A 328 20.31 -26.57 1.75
C GLU A 328 19.07 -26.46 2.65
N MET A 329 18.83 -25.27 3.20
CA MET A 329 17.63 -24.97 3.98
C MET A 329 16.77 -23.94 3.26
N LEU A 330 15.50 -24.28 3.03
CA LEU A 330 14.51 -23.42 2.40
C LEU A 330 13.35 -23.12 3.35
N ALA A 331 12.82 -21.91 3.26
CA ALA A 331 11.60 -21.50 3.93
C ALA A 331 10.60 -20.99 2.90
N LEU A 332 9.38 -21.53 2.94
CA LEU A 332 8.37 -21.33 1.90
C LEU A 332 7.25 -20.41 2.41
N GLY A 333 6.88 -19.45 1.57
CA GLY A 333 5.93 -18.39 1.88
C GLY A 333 4.53 -18.65 1.36
N SER A 334 3.55 -18.08 2.04
CA SER A 334 2.22 -18.68 2.09
C SER A 334 1.00 -17.78 2.07
N ASP A 335 1.17 -16.47 2.15
CA ASP A 335 0.03 -15.56 2.23
C ASP A 335 0.31 -14.24 1.51
N ARG A 336 -0.79 -13.57 1.22
CA ARG A 336 -0.80 -12.18 0.79
C ARG A 336 0.01 -11.32 1.75
N PHE A 337 0.99 -10.61 1.21
CA PHE A 337 1.80 -9.66 1.95
C PHE A 337 1.65 -8.27 1.33
N VAL A 338 1.73 -7.27 2.18
CA VAL A 338 1.65 -5.87 1.74
C VAL A 338 3.04 -5.46 1.27
N THR A 339 3.16 -5.01 0.02
CA THR A 339 4.39 -4.39 -0.48
C THR A 339 4.55 -2.99 0.11
N ARG A 340 4.96 -2.90 1.37
CA ARG A 340 5.18 -1.61 2.06
C ARG A 340 6.49 -1.00 1.64
N LEU A 341 6.49 0.32 1.41
CA LEU A 341 7.70 1.07 1.06
C LEU A 341 8.48 0.43 -0.10
N ALA A 342 7.78 -0.18 -1.06
CA ALA A 342 8.42 -0.76 -2.21
C ALA A 342 8.93 0.37 -3.12
N PRO A 343 10.17 0.28 -3.64
CA PRO A 343 10.68 1.24 -4.59
C PRO A 343 9.91 1.18 -5.92
N PRO A 344 10.10 2.18 -6.81
CA PRO A 344 9.49 2.19 -8.13
C PRO A 344 9.72 0.89 -8.92
N SER A 345 8.63 0.33 -9.44
CA SER A 345 8.63 -0.90 -10.24
C SER A 345 7.71 -0.76 -11.46
N ARG A 346 7.63 -1.80 -12.30
CA ARG A 346 6.72 -1.82 -13.45
C ARG A 346 5.25 -1.83 -13.04
N GLU A 347 4.97 -2.42 -11.88
CA GLU A 347 3.63 -2.48 -11.29
C GLU A 347 3.30 -1.16 -10.57
N HIS A 348 4.22 -0.67 -9.73
CA HIS A 348 4.08 0.57 -8.99
C HIS A 348 5.06 1.64 -9.49
N TRP A 349 4.64 2.47 -10.45
CA TRP A 349 5.55 3.38 -11.17
C TRP A 349 6.30 4.36 -10.27
N PHE A 350 5.70 4.80 -9.16
CA PHE A 350 6.35 5.63 -8.14
C PHE A 350 6.59 4.87 -6.82
N GLY A 351 6.46 3.55 -6.83
CA GLY A 351 6.52 2.72 -5.64
C GLY A 351 5.26 2.80 -4.78
N THR A 352 5.37 2.32 -3.54
CA THR A 352 4.26 2.29 -2.58
C THR A 352 4.57 3.05 -1.30
N ASP A 353 3.52 3.43 -0.57
CA ASP A 353 3.64 4.02 0.76
C ASP A 353 3.84 2.96 1.88
N HIS A 354 3.94 3.42 3.13
CA HIS A 354 4.04 2.56 4.30
C HIS A 354 2.86 1.59 4.53
N LEU A 355 1.72 1.81 3.86
CA LEU A 355 0.55 0.95 3.90
C LEU A 355 0.43 0.09 2.65
N GLY A 356 1.34 0.19 1.68
CA GLY A 356 1.29 -0.54 0.41
C GLY A 356 0.38 0.07 -0.65
N ARG A 357 -0.05 1.33 -0.50
CA ARG A 357 -0.88 2.01 -1.52
C ARG A 357 -0.01 2.56 -2.64
N ASP A 358 -0.54 2.58 -3.85
CA ASP A 358 0.17 3.01 -5.06
C ASP A 358 0.39 4.53 -5.11
N LEU A 359 1.66 4.97 -5.09
CA LEU A 359 2.00 6.38 -5.04
C LEU A 359 1.75 7.13 -6.34
N PHE A 360 1.79 6.45 -7.49
CA PHE A 360 1.49 7.08 -8.78
C PHE A 360 0.03 7.51 -8.83
N SER A 361 -0.88 6.59 -8.50
CA SER A 361 -2.32 6.83 -8.44
C SER A 361 -2.66 7.91 -7.40
N GLN A 362 -1.99 7.92 -6.25
CA GLN A 362 -2.13 9.00 -5.26
C GLN A 362 -1.72 10.37 -5.82
N ASN A 363 -0.57 10.47 -6.50
CA ASN A 363 -0.09 11.72 -7.08
C ASN A 363 -1.01 12.25 -8.19
N VAL A 364 -1.52 11.36 -9.03
CA VAL A 364 -2.49 11.70 -10.09
C VAL A 364 -3.77 12.28 -9.48
N HIS A 365 -4.34 11.62 -8.47
CA HIS A 365 -5.53 12.12 -7.76
C HIS A 365 -5.25 13.41 -6.97
N GLY A 366 -4.06 13.55 -6.41
CA GLY A 366 -3.61 14.74 -5.68
C GLY A 366 -3.69 16.03 -6.50
N SER A 367 -3.57 15.94 -7.82
CA SER A 367 -3.67 17.10 -8.72
C SER A 367 -5.04 17.77 -8.72
N GLN A 368 -6.12 17.01 -8.47
CA GLN A 368 -7.49 17.53 -8.45
C GLN A 368 -7.65 18.56 -7.33
N ILE A 369 -7.16 18.24 -6.13
CA ILE A 369 -7.25 19.13 -4.98
C ILE A 369 -6.38 20.37 -5.17
N ALA A 370 -5.15 20.20 -5.65
CA ALA A 370 -4.25 21.32 -5.93
C ALA A 370 -4.88 22.31 -6.93
N LEU A 371 -5.40 21.82 -8.06
CA LEU A 371 -6.03 22.68 -9.07
C LEU A 371 -7.34 23.30 -8.58
N LEU A 372 -8.18 22.55 -7.86
CA LEU A 372 -9.46 23.05 -7.36
C LEU A 372 -9.26 24.19 -6.36
N VAL A 373 -8.36 24.03 -5.40
CA VAL A 373 -8.02 25.10 -4.45
C VAL A 373 -7.31 26.26 -5.15
N GLY A 374 -6.37 25.93 -6.05
CA GLY A 374 -5.65 26.89 -6.87
C GLY A 374 -6.58 27.84 -7.62
N PHE A 375 -7.48 27.30 -8.45
CA PHE A 375 -8.36 28.09 -9.30
C PHE A 375 -9.54 28.71 -8.55
N LEU A 376 -10.23 27.95 -7.69
CA LEU A 376 -11.42 28.46 -7.00
C LEU A 376 -11.03 29.52 -5.96
N GLY A 377 -9.96 29.26 -5.19
CA GLY A 377 -9.40 30.23 -4.25
C GLY A 377 -8.99 31.51 -4.97
N ALA A 378 -8.17 31.41 -6.02
CA ALA A 378 -7.73 32.59 -6.76
C ALA A 378 -8.87 33.39 -7.39
N THR A 379 -9.91 32.71 -7.89
CA THR A 379 -11.09 33.37 -8.45
C THR A 379 -11.82 34.18 -7.38
N LEU A 380 -12.02 33.62 -6.17
CA LEU A 380 -12.65 34.33 -5.05
C LEU A 380 -11.81 35.53 -4.59
N VAL A 381 -10.49 35.35 -4.47
CA VAL A 381 -9.53 36.40 -4.10
C VAL A 381 -9.63 37.58 -5.05
N VAL A 382 -9.56 37.30 -6.36
CA VAL A 382 -9.61 38.33 -7.39
C VAL A 382 -10.98 38.97 -7.47
N LEU A 383 -12.06 38.22 -7.32
CA LEU A 383 -13.41 38.75 -7.28
C LEU A 383 -13.56 39.75 -6.13
N ILE A 384 -13.21 39.36 -4.91
CA ILE A 384 -13.32 40.23 -3.71
C ILE A 384 -12.38 41.43 -3.86
N GLY A 385 -11.11 41.17 -4.14
CA GLY A 385 -10.08 42.21 -4.23
C GLY A 385 -10.40 43.25 -5.30
N THR A 386 -10.79 42.81 -6.50
CA THR A 386 -11.08 43.73 -7.60
C THR A 386 -12.30 44.60 -7.30
N ASN A 387 -13.36 44.04 -6.72
CA ASN A 387 -14.54 44.81 -6.32
C ASN A 387 -14.17 45.88 -5.27
N VAL A 388 -13.45 45.50 -4.21
CA VAL A 388 -13.03 46.44 -3.16
C VAL A 388 -12.11 47.52 -3.73
N GLY A 389 -11.15 47.15 -4.58
CA GLY A 389 -10.23 48.08 -5.22
C GLY A 389 -10.94 49.06 -6.16
N LEU A 390 -11.91 48.59 -6.94
CA LEU A 390 -12.72 49.40 -7.86
C LEU A 390 -13.55 50.43 -7.12
N ILE A 391 -14.28 50.00 -6.07
CA ILE A 391 -15.13 50.88 -5.25
C ILE A 391 -14.26 51.91 -4.52
N ALA A 392 -13.17 51.49 -3.88
CA ALA A 392 -12.30 52.38 -3.13
C ALA A 392 -11.60 53.41 -4.02
N GLY A 393 -11.09 52.99 -5.19
CA GLY A 393 -10.43 53.88 -6.14
C GLY A 393 -11.40 54.86 -6.82
N TYR A 394 -12.65 54.46 -7.03
CA TYR A 394 -13.64 55.30 -7.70
C TYR A 394 -14.19 56.39 -6.78
N TYR A 395 -14.76 56.03 -5.62
CA TYR A 395 -15.51 56.96 -4.76
C TYR A 395 -14.63 57.97 -4.00
N ARG A 396 -13.39 57.60 -3.66
CA ARG A 396 -12.49 58.40 -2.79
C ARG A 396 -13.13 58.77 -1.44
N GLY A 397 -12.41 59.56 -0.61
CA GLY A 397 -12.95 60.15 0.62
C GLY A 397 -13.22 59.13 1.74
N ARG A 398 -14.43 59.16 2.32
CA ARG A 398 -14.79 58.29 3.47
C ARG A 398 -14.84 56.81 3.08
N THR A 399 -15.45 56.47 1.94
CA THR A 399 -15.56 55.08 1.46
C THR A 399 -14.18 54.47 1.20
N GLU A 400 -13.30 55.22 0.53
CA GLU A 400 -11.92 54.81 0.30
C GLU A 400 -11.16 54.61 1.62
N THR A 401 -11.28 55.56 2.55
CA THR A 401 -10.64 55.46 3.86
C THR A 401 -11.10 54.20 4.60
N ILE A 402 -12.41 53.94 4.69
CA ILE A 402 -12.93 52.76 5.40
C ILE A 402 -12.41 51.46 4.76
N LEU A 403 -12.57 51.30 3.45
CA LEU A 403 -12.15 50.08 2.75
C LEU A 403 -10.63 49.86 2.86
N MET A 404 -9.83 50.91 2.71
CA MET A 404 -8.37 50.80 2.78
C MET A 404 -7.88 50.58 4.21
N ARG A 405 -8.56 51.11 5.22
CA ARG A 405 -8.28 50.77 6.63
C ARG A 405 -8.60 49.31 6.92
N THR A 406 -9.69 48.77 6.40
CA THR A 406 -9.97 47.33 6.48
C THR A 406 -8.86 46.51 5.84
N VAL A 407 -8.41 46.89 4.64
CA VAL A 407 -7.26 46.26 3.95
C VAL A 407 -6.00 46.33 4.82
N ASP A 408 -5.69 47.48 5.43
CA ASP A 408 -4.53 47.66 6.31
C ASP A 408 -4.59 46.76 7.55
N VAL A 409 -5.77 46.60 8.16
CA VAL A 409 -5.97 45.67 9.29
C VAL A 409 -5.74 44.22 8.85
N MET A 410 -6.29 43.82 7.70
CA MET A 410 -6.03 42.49 7.15
C MET A 410 -4.54 42.29 6.83
N TYR A 411 -3.78 43.35 6.54
CA TYR A 411 -2.35 43.25 6.33
C TYR A 411 -1.57 42.80 7.56
N GLY A 412 -2.06 43.15 8.76
CA GLY A 412 -1.46 42.78 10.03
C GLY A 412 -1.68 41.33 10.43
N ILE A 413 -2.57 40.59 9.73
CA ILE A 413 -2.86 39.18 10.03
C ILE A 413 -1.82 38.29 9.31
N PRO A 414 -1.05 37.46 10.04
CA PRO A 414 -0.13 36.50 9.43
C PRO A 414 -0.91 35.35 8.79
N PHE A 415 -0.57 34.99 7.55
CA PHE A 415 -1.37 34.06 6.75
C PHE A 415 -1.43 32.66 7.36
N GLU A 416 -0.26 32.04 7.56
CA GLU A 416 -0.14 30.64 7.97
C GLU A 416 -0.66 30.41 9.40
N PRO A 417 -0.31 31.24 10.41
CA PRO A 417 -0.84 31.06 11.76
C PRO A 417 -2.36 31.27 11.82
N PHE A 418 -2.91 32.21 11.06
CA PHE A 418 -4.35 32.44 11.06
C PHE A 418 -5.10 31.33 10.32
N ALA A 419 -4.57 30.84 9.20
CA ALA A 419 -5.13 29.71 8.48
C ALA A 419 -5.15 28.44 9.37
N LEU A 420 -4.10 28.20 10.15
CA LEU A 420 -4.06 27.14 11.17
C LEU A 420 -5.21 27.29 12.18
N ILE A 421 -5.40 28.48 12.75
CA ILE A 421 -6.48 28.74 13.72
C ILE A 421 -7.86 28.47 13.10
N LEU A 422 -8.09 28.90 11.85
CA LEU A 422 -9.36 28.66 11.16
C LEU A 422 -9.65 27.16 10.99
N VAL A 423 -8.65 26.39 10.58
CA VAL A 423 -8.81 24.94 10.41
C VAL A 423 -9.08 24.24 11.74
N LEU A 424 -8.37 24.63 12.80
CA LEU A 424 -8.56 24.06 14.13
C LEU A 424 -9.93 24.39 14.72
N LEU A 425 -10.49 25.57 14.42
CA LEU A 425 -11.80 25.99 14.93
C LEU A 425 -12.98 25.34 14.17
N PHE A 426 -12.86 25.20 12.84
CA PHE A 426 -13.97 24.80 11.96
C PHE A 426 -13.83 23.39 11.36
N GLN A 427 -12.86 22.62 11.82
CA GLN A 427 -12.44 21.31 11.30
C GLN A 427 -11.76 21.38 9.91
N PRO A 428 -10.76 20.50 9.64
CA PRO A 428 -10.11 20.41 8.33
C PRO A 428 -11.09 20.02 7.22
N SER A 429 -11.23 20.90 6.23
CA SER A 429 -12.01 20.62 5.02
C SER A 429 -11.54 21.47 3.85
N LEU A 430 -11.83 21.00 2.64
CA LEU A 430 -11.50 21.70 1.40
C LEU A 430 -12.07 23.13 1.38
N THR A 431 -13.31 23.29 1.83
CA THR A 431 -13.99 24.59 1.89
C THR A 431 -13.28 25.55 2.83
N ILE A 432 -12.86 25.08 4.01
CA ILE A 432 -12.15 25.94 4.98
C ILE A 432 -10.80 26.38 4.42
N VAL A 433 -10.06 25.51 3.73
CA VAL A 433 -8.80 25.89 3.07
C VAL A 433 -9.05 26.98 2.02
N ILE A 434 -10.05 26.80 1.14
CA ILE A 434 -10.39 27.78 0.10
C ILE A 434 -10.81 29.12 0.72
N LEU A 435 -11.63 29.10 1.77
CA LEU A 435 -12.07 30.30 2.48
C LEU A 435 -10.90 31.00 3.18
N ALA A 436 -10.00 30.27 3.82
CA ALA A 436 -8.82 30.83 4.48
C ALA A 436 -7.90 31.53 3.46
N VAL A 437 -7.60 30.86 2.34
CA VAL A 437 -6.83 31.45 1.23
C VAL A 437 -7.52 32.72 0.72
N SER A 438 -8.83 32.64 0.48
CA SER A 438 -9.61 33.74 -0.10
C SER A 438 -9.70 34.96 0.80
N LEU A 439 -9.96 34.74 2.09
CA LEU A 439 -10.16 35.79 3.10
C LEU A 439 -8.87 36.55 3.42
N LEU A 440 -7.71 35.91 3.29
CA LEU A 440 -6.44 36.48 3.76
C LEU A 440 -5.61 37.11 2.65
N THR A 441 -5.85 36.77 1.38
CA THR A 441 -4.99 37.19 0.26
C THR A 441 -5.61 38.28 -0.63
N TRP A 442 -6.92 38.51 -0.58
CA TRP A 442 -7.62 39.53 -1.40
C TRP A 442 -7.12 40.97 -1.20
N ARG A 443 -6.56 41.25 -0.02
CA ARG A 443 -6.01 42.57 0.37
C ARG A 443 -4.99 43.12 -0.64
N THR A 444 -4.14 42.25 -1.20
CA THR A 444 -3.11 42.66 -2.16
C THR A 444 -3.72 43.08 -3.48
N VAL A 445 -4.64 42.26 -4.01
CA VAL A 445 -5.37 42.58 -5.24
C VAL A 445 -6.17 43.87 -5.10
N ALA A 446 -6.86 44.08 -3.96
CA ALA A 446 -7.61 45.31 -3.71
C ALA A 446 -6.74 46.57 -3.77
N ARG A 447 -5.57 46.53 -3.16
CA ARG A 447 -4.65 47.66 -3.14
C ARG A 447 -4.08 47.96 -4.53
N LEU A 448 -3.70 46.91 -5.27
CA LEU A 448 -3.18 47.04 -6.64
C LEU A 448 -4.23 47.60 -7.60
N ILE A 449 -5.44 47.03 -7.59
CA ILE A 449 -6.55 47.49 -8.44
C ILE A 449 -6.92 48.94 -8.11
N ARG A 450 -7.02 49.30 -6.82
CA ARG A 450 -7.28 50.69 -6.40
C ARG A 450 -6.25 51.66 -7.00
N SER A 451 -4.96 51.30 -6.98
CA SER A 451 -3.91 52.16 -7.51
C SER A 451 -4.11 52.47 -9.00
N GLN A 452 -4.52 51.47 -9.80
CA GLN A 452 -4.83 51.67 -11.21
C GLN A 452 -6.12 52.45 -11.43
N VAL A 453 -7.15 52.17 -10.64
CA VAL A 453 -8.45 52.84 -10.73
C VAL A 453 -8.30 54.34 -10.45
N LEU A 454 -7.47 54.73 -9.46
CA LEU A 454 -7.17 56.14 -9.19
C LEU A 454 -6.59 56.87 -10.41
N SER A 455 -5.74 56.21 -11.18
CA SER A 455 -5.17 56.78 -12.41
C SER A 455 -6.21 56.84 -13.54
N LEU A 456 -6.97 55.76 -13.75
CA LEU A 456 -7.95 55.66 -14.82
C LEU A 456 -9.13 56.62 -14.65
N ARG A 457 -9.56 56.84 -13.39
CA ARG A 457 -10.66 57.74 -13.07
C ARG A 457 -10.42 59.18 -13.56
N GLU A 458 -9.18 59.62 -13.61
CA GLU A 458 -8.81 60.98 -14.03
C GLU A 458 -8.65 61.13 -15.56
N ARG A 459 -8.80 60.03 -16.33
CA ARG A 459 -8.66 60.04 -17.80
C ARG A 459 -9.83 60.75 -18.49
N PRO A 460 -9.61 61.37 -19.68
CA PRO A 460 -10.64 62.12 -20.40
C PRO A 460 -11.92 61.34 -20.72
N PHE A 461 -11.81 60.04 -21.07
CA PHE A 461 -12.97 59.22 -21.43
C PHE A 461 -13.92 59.00 -20.23
N VAL A 462 -13.40 58.94 -19.00
CA VAL A 462 -14.23 58.82 -17.79
C VAL A 462 -14.97 60.12 -17.52
N LYS A 463 -14.28 61.27 -17.68
CA LYS A 463 -14.90 62.60 -17.54
C LYS A 463 -16.00 62.81 -18.59
N ALA A 464 -15.75 62.40 -19.84
CA ALA A 464 -16.75 62.45 -20.91
C ALA A 464 -17.97 61.57 -20.61
N ALA A 465 -17.78 60.33 -20.13
CA ALA A 465 -18.88 59.44 -19.73
C ALA A 465 -19.74 60.05 -18.61
N ARG A 466 -19.11 60.73 -17.64
CA ARG A 466 -19.82 61.43 -16.57
C ARG A 466 -20.64 62.61 -17.08
N VAL A 467 -20.09 63.44 -17.96
CA VAL A 467 -20.82 64.55 -18.59
C VAL A 467 -21.99 64.04 -19.44
N ALA A 468 -21.84 62.87 -20.07
CA ALA A 468 -22.90 62.19 -20.81
C ALA A 468 -23.99 61.54 -19.92
N GLY A 469 -23.93 61.70 -18.60
CA GLY A 469 -24.95 61.19 -17.66
C GLY A 469 -24.84 59.70 -17.33
N ALA A 470 -23.68 59.06 -17.56
CA ALA A 470 -23.48 57.68 -17.13
C ALA A 470 -23.51 57.56 -15.60
N SER A 471 -24.25 56.57 -15.08
CA SER A 471 -24.27 56.26 -13.64
C SER A 471 -22.91 55.74 -13.15
N ASP A 472 -22.65 55.86 -11.85
CA ASP A 472 -21.38 55.41 -11.25
C ASP A 472 -21.09 53.92 -11.51
N LEU A 473 -22.09 53.05 -11.36
CA LEU A 473 -21.95 51.62 -11.69
C LEU A 473 -21.59 51.41 -13.17
N ARG A 474 -22.19 52.19 -14.06
CA ARG A 474 -21.88 52.14 -15.49
C ARG A 474 -20.44 52.57 -15.76
N ILE A 475 -19.99 53.65 -15.11
CA ILE A 475 -18.60 54.14 -15.21
C ILE A 475 -17.63 53.09 -14.68
N MET A 476 -17.88 52.53 -13.49
CA MET A 476 -17.01 51.53 -12.89
C MET A 476 -16.90 50.27 -13.75
N TYR A 477 -18.02 49.65 -14.16
CA TYR A 477 -17.98 48.33 -14.81
C TYR A 477 -17.87 48.35 -16.33
N LEU A 478 -18.33 49.41 -17.02
CA LEU A 478 -18.25 49.48 -18.48
C LEU A 478 -17.09 50.36 -18.98
N HIS A 479 -16.58 51.27 -18.16
CA HIS A 479 -15.50 52.17 -18.58
C HIS A 479 -14.18 51.91 -17.84
N ILE A 480 -14.18 51.72 -16.51
CA ILE A 480 -12.94 51.53 -15.74
C ILE A 480 -12.53 50.05 -15.69
N PHE A 481 -13.42 49.15 -15.31
CA PHE A 481 -13.15 47.72 -15.13
C PHE A 481 -12.51 47.06 -16.36
N PRO A 482 -12.98 47.29 -17.61
CA PRO A 482 -12.34 46.70 -18.79
C PRO A 482 -10.89 47.13 -18.98
N ASN A 483 -10.51 48.32 -18.49
CA ASN A 483 -9.14 48.84 -18.57
C ASN A 483 -8.22 48.28 -17.48
N VAL A 484 -8.76 47.82 -16.34
CA VAL A 484 -7.98 47.11 -15.30
C VAL A 484 -7.98 45.60 -15.49
N LEU A 485 -8.85 45.06 -16.35
CA LEU A 485 -9.01 43.63 -16.59
C LEU A 485 -7.70 42.90 -16.93
N PRO A 486 -6.74 43.46 -17.69
CA PRO A 486 -5.44 42.82 -17.89
C PRO A 486 -4.66 42.61 -16.58
N LEU A 487 -4.74 43.56 -15.64
CA LEU A 487 -4.13 43.41 -14.31
C LEU A 487 -4.88 42.38 -13.47
N VAL A 488 -6.21 42.35 -13.56
CA VAL A 488 -7.06 41.34 -12.87
C VAL A 488 -6.65 39.92 -13.29
N PHE A 489 -6.43 39.67 -14.58
CA PHE A 489 -5.96 38.37 -15.07
C PHE A 489 -4.51 38.05 -14.66
N LEU A 490 -3.63 39.05 -14.62
CA LEU A 490 -2.29 38.89 -14.09
C LEU A 490 -2.32 38.43 -12.63
N GLU A 491 -3.09 39.11 -11.79
CA GLU A 491 -3.25 38.77 -10.38
C GLU A 491 -3.92 37.40 -10.21
N LEU A 492 -4.90 37.05 -11.04
CA LEU A 492 -5.50 35.72 -11.03
C LEU A 492 -4.45 34.62 -11.20
N ALA A 493 -3.59 34.74 -12.22
CA ALA A 493 -2.52 33.78 -12.44
C ALA A 493 -1.59 33.70 -11.22
N ILE A 494 -1.11 34.83 -10.70
CA ILE A 494 -0.21 34.84 -9.52
C ILE A 494 -0.86 34.14 -8.32
N ILE A 495 -2.12 34.46 -8.03
CA ILE A 495 -2.82 33.90 -6.87
C ILE A 495 -3.11 32.41 -7.03
N VAL A 496 -3.29 31.88 -8.25
CA VAL A 496 -3.41 30.42 -8.45
C VAL A 496 -2.18 29.71 -7.88
N GLY A 497 -0.98 30.18 -8.21
CA GLY A 497 0.27 29.60 -7.69
C GLY A 497 0.39 29.73 -6.17
N VAL A 498 0.07 30.90 -5.62
CA VAL A 498 0.07 31.14 -4.15
C VAL A 498 -0.93 30.21 -3.45
N SER A 499 -2.11 30.01 -4.03
CA SER A 499 -3.17 29.18 -3.46
C SER A 499 -2.78 27.70 -3.44
N ILE A 500 -2.11 27.21 -4.49
CA ILE A 500 -1.57 25.84 -4.56
C ILE A 500 -0.51 25.62 -3.47
N ILE A 501 0.42 26.57 -3.30
CA ILE A 501 1.44 26.47 -2.25
C ILE A 501 0.80 26.49 -0.85
N ALA A 502 -0.18 27.37 -0.65
CA ALA A 502 -0.89 27.48 0.63
C ALA A 502 -1.63 26.17 0.98
N GLU A 503 -2.34 25.59 0.02
CA GLU A 503 -3.00 24.29 0.17
C GLU A 503 -1.98 23.20 0.53
N ALA A 504 -0.91 23.07 -0.26
CA ALA A 504 0.11 22.05 -0.02
C ALA A 504 0.78 22.22 1.35
N THR A 505 1.00 23.46 1.79
CA THR A 505 1.57 23.78 3.11
C THR A 505 0.62 23.38 4.24
N LEU A 506 -0.66 23.73 4.15
CA LEU A 506 -1.66 23.35 5.17
C LEU A 506 -1.86 21.84 5.21
N SER A 507 -1.96 21.20 4.05
CA SER A 507 -2.04 19.74 3.94
C SER A 507 -0.81 19.04 4.51
N PHE A 508 0.40 19.57 4.25
CA PHE A 508 1.65 19.07 4.85
C PHE A 508 1.69 19.21 6.38
N LEU A 509 1.02 20.22 6.93
CA LEU A 509 0.86 20.40 8.38
C LEU A 509 -0.24 19.51 8.99
N GLY A 510 -0.91 18.66 8.19
CA GLY A 510 -2.00 17.79 8.65
C GLY A 510 -3.36 18.49 8.71
N LEU A 511 -3.50 19.64 8.05
CA LEU A 511 -4.69 20.50 8.07
C LEU A 511 -5.43 20.51 6.74
N GLY A 512 -5.07 19.59 5.86
CA GLY A 512 -5.70 19.38 4.56
C GLY A 512 -7.08 18.74 4.68
N PRO A 513 -7.82 18.64 3.57
CA PRO A 513 -9.08 17.90 3.52
C PRO A 513 -8.85 16.41 3.86
N PRO A 514 -9.40 15.87 4.96
CA PRO A 514 -9.02 14.55 5.48
C PRO A 514 -9.49 13.39 4.60
N GLN A 515 -10.55 13.60 3.81
CA GLN A 515 -11.08 12.59 2.90
C GLN A 515 -10.44 12.62 1.52
N ALA A 516 -9.62 13.63 1.20
CA ALA A 516 -9.05 13.81 -0.12
C ALA A 516 -7.55 13.60 -0.12
N ILE A 517 -7.05 13.01 -1.20
CA ILE A 517 -5.61 12.86 -1.42
C ILE A 517 -5.13 14.19 -2.01
N SER A 518 -4.11 14.80 -1.39
CA SER A 518 -3.47 16.02 -1.89
C SER A 518 -1.95 15.83 -1.88
N TRP A 519 -1.23 16.57 -2.73
CA TRP A 519 0.23 16.49 -2.75
C TRP A 519 0.86 16.88 -1.41
N GLY A 520 0.29 17.85 -0.71
CA GLY A 520 0.71 18.19 0.66
C GLY A 520 0.43 17.06 1.66
N GLY A 521 -0.70 16.35 1.52
CA GLY A 521 -1.05 15.20 2.36
C GLY A 521 -0.11 14.01 2.15
N ILE A 522 0.27 13.72 0.90
CA ILE A 522 1.27 12.68 0.59
C ILE A 522 2.60 13.00 1.29
N LEU A 523 3.03 14.26 1.27
CA LEU A 523 4.21 14.71 2.02
C LEU A 523 4.01 14.65 3.54
N HIS A 524 2.80 14.89 4.05
CA HIS A 524 2.51 14.74 5.47
C HIS A 524 2.71 13.29 5.93
N ASP A 525 2.15 12.33 5.19
CA ASP A 525 2.19 10.90 5.52
C ASP A 525 3.62 10.34 5.44
N ALA A 526 4.38 10.74 4.42
CA ALA A 526 5.80 10.38 4.31
C ALA A 526 6.63 10.91 5.49
N ARG A 527 6.29 12.09 6.03
CA ARG A 527 6.97 12.66 7.21
C ARG A 527 6.60 11.91 8.49
N LEU A 528 5.32 11.63 8.69
CA LEU A 528 4.83 10.95 9.90
C LEU A 528 5.28 9.49 9.99
N SER A 529 5.41 8.79 8.86
CA SER A 529 5.90 7.41 8.83
C SER A 529 7.38 7.25 9.20
N GLY A 530 8.16 8.34 9.25
CA GLY A 530 9.61 8.29 9.43
C GLY A 530 10.38 7.85 8.18
N ALA A 531 9.70 7.50 7.09
CA ALA A 531 10.31 7.02 5.85
C ALA A 531 10.91 8.14 4.97
N TRP A 532 10.84 9.40 5.42
CA TRP A 532 11.28 10.59 4.67
C TRP A 532 12.72 10.50 4.11
N ARG A 533 13.62 9.83 4.83
CA ARG A 533 15.04 9.67 4.44
C ARG A 533 15.34 8.41 3.63
N THR A 534 14.49 7.39 3.72
CA THR A 534 14.71 6.07 3.10
C THR A 534 13.90 5.92 1.81
N ALA A 535 12.66 6.38 1.79
CA ALA A 535 11.74 6.26 0.65
C ALA A 535 11.67 7.56 -0.17
N TRP A 536 12.77 7.93 -0.85
CA TRP A 536 12.83 9.18 -1.65
C TRP A 536 11.75 9.26 -2.74
N TRP A 537 11.31 8.12 -3.28
CA TRP A 537 10.24 8.02 -4.27
C TRP A 537 8.86 8.43 -3.73
N TRP A 538 8.67 8.49 -2.42
CA TRP A 538 7.41 8.94 -1.81
C TRP A 538 7.30 10.46 -1.81
N ASN A 539 8.35 11.15 -1.39
CA ASN A 539 8.33 12.61 -1.20
C ASN A 539 8.75 13.39 -2.46
N LEU A 540 9.59 12.82 -3.33
CA LEU A 540 10.10 13.53 -4.50
C LEU A 540 9.00 13.83 -5.57
N PRO A 541 8.15 12.87 -5.98
CA PRO A 541 7.11 13.13 -6.97
C PRO A 541 6.12 14.24 -6.60
N PRO A 542 5.47 14.27 -5.41
CA PRO A 542 4.54 15.35 -5.08
C PRO A 542 5.24 16.70 -5.04
N GLY A 543 6.50 16.75 -4.58
CA GLY A 543 7.32 17.97 -4.64
C GLY A 543 7.56 18.48 -6.06
N ILE A 544 7.88 17.58 -7.00
CA ILE A 544 8.06 17.92 -8.43
C ILE A 544 6.74 18.41 -9.04
N PHE A 545 5.60 17.78 -8.73
CA PHE A 545 4.31 18.21 -9.24
C PHE A 545 3.91 19.60 -8.73
N ILE A 546 4.11 19.90 -7.45
CA ILE A 546 3.91 21.24 -6.89
C ILE A 546 4.82 22.24 -7.61
N MET A 547 6.13 21.95 -7.68
CA MET A 547 7.12 22.85 -8.29
C MET A 547 6.80 23.17 -9.75
N THR A 548 6.55 22.15 -10.56
CA THR A 548 6.26 22.30 -12.00
C THR A 548 4.95 23.03 -12.24
N THR A 549 3.92 22.77 -11.44
CA THR A 549 2.63 23.47 -11.54
C THR A 549 2.78 24.96 -11.20
N VAL A 550 3.44 25.29 -10.09
CA VAL A 550 3.69 26.69 -9.70
C VAL A 550 4.56 27.42 -10.72
N LEU A 551 5.63 26.78 -11.20
CA LEU A 551 6.52 27.37 -12.19
C LEU A 551 5.79 27.66 -13.52
N SER A 552 4.88 26.76 -13.90
CA SER A 552 4.03 26.94 -15.09
C SER A 552 3.16 28.17 -14.98
N VAL A 553 2.50 28.33 -13.84
CA VAL A 553 1.66 29.50 -13.53
C VAL A 553 2.50 30.78 -13.48
N PHE A 554 3.73 30.72 -12.93
CA PHE A 554 4.66 31.84 -12.92
C PHE A 554 5.11 32.28 -14.32
N PHE A 555 5.41 31.35 -15.22
CA PHE A 555 5.76 31.71 -16.60
C PHE A 555 4.59 32.35 -17.34
N ILE A 556 3.37 31.84 -17.12
CA ILE A 556 2.13 32.43 -17.63
C ILE A 556 1.95 33.85 -17.10
N SER A 557 2.11 34.08 -15.79
CA SER A 557 1.93 35.41 -15.19
C SER A 557 2.96 36.42 -15.70
N ARG A 558 4.23 36.00 -15.86
CA ARG A 558 5.28 36.89 -16.38
C ARG A 558 4.97 37.40 -17.79
N SER A 559 4.41 36.56 -18.65
CA SER A 559 4.00 36.97 -19.99
C SER A 559 2.78 37.91 -19.96
N LEU A 560 1.82 37.63 -19.07
CA LEU A 560 0.68 38.53 -18.82
C LEU A 560 1.12 39.91 -18.31
N GLU A 561 2.22 40.01 -17.56
CA GLU A 561 2.77 41.27 -17.09
C GLU A 561 3.19 42.20 -18.25
N VAL A 562 3.75 41.64 -19.32
CA VAL A 562 4.08 42.40 -20.56
C VAL A 562 2.83 42.95 -21.24
N VAL A 563 1.70 42.26 -21.09
CA VAL A 563 0.40 42.71 -21.58
C VAL A 563 -0.17 43.81 -20.68
N ALA A 564 -0.08 43.64 -19.36
CA ALA A 564 -0.60 44.58 -18.38
C ALA A 564 0.22 45.88 -18.27
N ASN A 565 1.53 45.85 -18.58
CA ASN A 565 2.42 47.02 -18.50
C ASN A 565 3.01 47.40 -19.88
N PRO A 566 2.41 48.38 -20.60
CA PRO A 566 2.84 48.79 -21.92
C PRO A 566 4.28 49.35 -21.99
N ARG A 567 4.84 49.81 -20.85
CA ARG A 567 6.21 50.34 -20.81
C ARG A 567 7.27 49.25 -20.99
N LEU A 568 6.93 47.99 -20.72
CA LEU A 568 7.84 46.86 -20.91
C LEU A 568 7.98 46.47 -22.39
N ARG A 569 6.99 46.77 -23.24
CA ARG A 569 7.06 46.53 -24.69
C ARG A 569 8.01 47.45 -25.44
N ALA A 570 8.43 48.56 -24.84
CA ALA A 570 9.33 49.53 -25.49
C ALA A 570 10.83 49.19 -25.31
N ARG A 571 11.15 48.12 -24.57
CA ARG A 571 12.52 47.67 -24.27
C ARG A 571 12.87 46.28 -24.82
N GLN A 572 11.91 45.61 -25.46
CA GLN A 572 12.10 44.39 -26.26
C GLN A 572 11.95 44.77 -27.73
#